data_AF-A0A812WHP3-F1
#
_entry.id   AF-A0A812WHP3-F1
#
_cell.length_a   1.000
_cell.length_b   1.000
_cell.length_c   1.000
_cell.angle_alpha   90.00
_cell.angle_beta   90.00
_cell.angle_gamma   90.00
#
_symmetry.space_group_name_H-M   'P 1'
#
loop_
_entity.id
_entity.type
_entity.pdbx_description
1 polymer ?
#
loop_
_entity_poly.entity_id
_entity_poly.type
_entity_poly.pdbx_seq_one_letter_code
_entity_poly.pdbx_strand_id
1 'polypeptide(L)'
;HAKECVKLLVDAMRKASNEDLASEAAWALNKLLHRCNSASAWALAAGGLEAVQRCLTFQNSVEDLQCYAWLARSIGGCRGLLGFLEQAPKFFVARLIWVLHDERCWRDQHGEEVPEAPELLKVAAQHLLAACKSGDEDVIHAGVALLEDMTSHQHNIAFRLLGDGGGQIFTQILQVFLRGQSERARATAERCARALGSLARVGRANAKELLVSQGAAEALKAACMAGGAAGEQSASSLVSLLSLQEVPGLLGQLTQLEASQAAAKRLRSALAAADRAVHEAEDDQVELIPPLMERLLEIQMTLEQAGRFGGCQEKCCDALCSATRRIIWHFQPGQSEVLDKTVGIFVNQMKQ
;
A
#
# COMPACT_ATOMS: atom_id res chain seq x y z
N HIS A 1 -39.49 14.26 19.16
CA HIS A 1 -38.46 15.27 19.48
C HIS A 1 -37.17 15.06 18.69
N ALA A 2 -36.19 14.24 19.10
CA ALA A 2 -34.88 14.16 18.40
C ALA A 2 -34.96 13.81 16.90
N LYS A 3 -35.77 12.80 16.52
CA LYS A 3 -36.02 12.44 15.11
C LYS A 3 -36.62 13.57 14.28
N GLU A 4 -37.45 14.41 14.90
CA GLU A 4 -38.09 15.55 14.25
C GLU A 4 -37.11 16.71 14.08
N CYS A 5 -36.26 16.97 15.09
CA CYS A 5 -35.16 17.92 14.98
C CYS A 5 -34.21 17.55 13.84
N VAL A 6 -33.83 16.26 13.71
CA VAL A 6 -33.00 15.80 12.59
C VAL A 6 -33.65 16.09 11.24
N LYS A 7 -34.95 15.82 11.08
CA LYS A 7 -35.68 16.12 9.85
C LYS A 7 -35.69 17.63 9.54
N LEU A 8 -35.96 18.46 10.55
CA LEU A 8 -35.97 19.92 10.39
C LEU A 8 -34.61 20.47 9.98
N LEU A 9 -33.52 19.95 10.56
CA LEU A 9 -32.17 20.37 10.21
C LEU A 9 -31.79 19.93 8.79
N VAL A 10 -32.14 18.70 8.39
CA VAL A 10 -31.96 18.23 7.00
C VAL A 10 -32.75 19.10 6.02
N ASP A 11 -34.00 19.44 6.34
CA ASP A 11 -34.81 20.33 5.51
C ASP A 11 -34.27 21.77 5.47
N ALA A 12 -33.72 22.28 6.57
CA ALA A 12 -33.08 23.60 6.63
C ALA A 12 -31.84 23.65 5.74
N MET A 13 -30.97 22.64 5.81
CA MET A 13 -29.82 22.50 4.90
C MET A 13 -30.28 22.45 3.44
N ARG A 14 -31.29 21.62 3.14
CA ARG A 14 -31.83 21.47 1.79
C ARG A 14 -32.47 22.75 1.26
N LYS A 15 -33.12 23.55 2.09
CA LYS A 15 -33.85 24.77 1.67
C LYS A 15 -33.06 26.05 1.94
N ALA A 16 -31.82 25.94 2.39
CA ALA A 16 -30.99 27.08 2.72
C ALA A 16 -30.91 28.05 1.53
N SER A 17 -31.21 29.32 1.82
CA SER A 17 -31.11 30.42 0.86
C SER A 17 -29.78 31.16 0.97
N ASN A 18 -29.03 30.93 2.05
CA ASN A 18 -27.72 31.50 2.31
C ASN A 18 -26.80 30.50 3.02
N GLU A 19 -25.52 30.85 3.08
CA GLU A 19 -24.44 30.06 3.66
C GLU A 19 -24.60 29.85 5.17
N ASP A 20 -24.85 30.92 5.93
CA ASP A 20 -24.96 30.87 7.40
C ASP A 20 -26.00 29.85 7.86
N LEU A 21 -27.18 29.83 7.23
CA LEU A 21 -28.24 28.89 7.57
C LEU A 21 -27.83 27.45 7.23
N ALA A 22 -27.12 27.23 6.12
CA ALA A 22 -26.63 25.91 5.75
C ALA A 22 -25.56 25.41 6.72
N SER A 23 -24.59 26.25 7.07
CA SER A 23 -23.49 25.93 7.98
C SER A 23 -24.00 25.65 9.40
N GLU A 24 -24.84 26.53 9.97
CA GLU A 24 -25.40 26.35 11.31
C GLU A 24 -26.28 25.08 11.41
N ALA A 25 -27.11 24.84 10.39
CA ALA A 25 -27.93 23.62 10.34
C ALA A 25 -27.07 22.35 10.24
N ALA A 26 -26.01 22.39 9.43
CA ALA A 26 -25.06 21.29 9.30
C ALA A 26 -24.29 21.06 10.60
N TRP A 27 -23.78 22.11 11.24
CA TRP A 27 -23.07 22.01 12.50
C TRP A 27 -23.96 21.44 13.61
N ALA A 28 -25.18 21.94 13.75
CA ALA A 28 -26.15 21.44 14.71
C ALA A 28 -26.52 19.97 14.44
N LEU A 29 -26.71 19.61 13.17
CA LEU A 29 -26.95 18.22 12.77
C LEU A 29 -25.75 17.34 13.16
N ASN A 30 -24.53 17.78 12.88
CA ASN A 30 -23.31 17.03 13.19
C ASN A 30 -23.19 16.76 14.70
N LYS A 31 -23.49 17.77 15.54
CA LYS A 31 -23.54 17.59 17.01
C LYS A 31 -24.57 16.55 17.44
N LEU A 32 -25.73 16.48 16.78
CA LEU A 32 -26.75 15.48 17.08
C LEU A 32 -26.33 14.08 16.64
N LEU A 33 -25.70 13.92 15.47
CA LEU A 33 -25.20 12.61 15.03
C LEU A 33 -24.16 12.04 15.99
N HIS A 34 -23.26 12.87 16.54
CA HIS A 34 -22.28 12.41 17.53
C HIS A 34 -22.89 11.99 18.88
N ARG A 35 -24.07 12.51 19.24
CA ARG A 35 -24.70 12.24 20.55
C ARG A 35 -25.84 11.21 20.47
N CYS A 36 -26.30 10.86 19.28
CA CYS A 36 -27.45 9.99 19.08
C CYS A 36 -27.20 8.96 17.98
N ASN A 37 -27.01 7.70 18.38
CA ASN A 37 -26.72 6.58 17.46
C ASN A 37 -27.76 6.40 16.34
N SER A 38 -29.03 6.76 16.59
CA SER A 38 -30.11 6.65 15.61
C SER A 38 -30.21 7.86 14.66
N ALA A 39 -29.54 8.97 14.97
CA ALA A 39 -29.68 10.21 14.20
C ALA A 39 -29.16 10.06 12.76
N SER A 40 -28.08 9.29 12.53
CA SER A 40 -27.59 8.99 11.19
C SER A 40 -28.65 8.32 10.31
N ALA A 41 -29.32 7.29 10.83
CA ALA A 41 -30.37 6.57 10.09
C ALA A 41 -31.58 7.47 9.81
N TRP A 42 -31.94 8.36 10.75
CA TRP A 42 -33.02 9.32 10.53
C TRP A 42 -32.65 10.42 9.52
N ALA A 43 -31.41 10.90 9.55
CA ALA A 43 -30.90 11.87 8.60
C ALA A 43 -30.85 11.27 7.19
N LEU A 44 -30.40 10.02 7.06
CA LEU A 44 -30.40 9.29 5.80
C LEU A 44 -31.84 9.15 5.25
N ALA A 45 -32.78 8.71 6.08
CA ALA A 45 -34.19 8.58 5.69
C ALA A 45 -34.86 9.92 5.35
N ALA A 46 -34.33 11.03 5.85
CA ALA A 46 -34.79 12.38 5.53
C ALA A 46 -34.15 12.94 4.25
N GLY A 47 -33.23 12.22 3.60
CA GLY A 47 -32.46 12.69 2.44
C GLY A 47 -31.34 13.66 2.81
N GLY A 48 -30.60 13.32 3.87
CA GLY A 48 -29.50 14.13 4.41
C GLY A 48 -28.29 14.21 3.48
N LEU A 49 -28.02 13.17 2.67
CA LEU A 49 -26.90 13.18 1.73
C LEU A 49 -27.14 14.20 0.59
N GLU A 50 -28.37 14.26 0.07
CA GLU A 50 -28.76 15.24 -0.94
C GLU A 50 -28.73 16.66 -0.37
N ALA A 51 -29.06 16.82 0.92
CA ALA A 51 -28.95 18.10 1.60
C ALA A 51 -27.48 18.54 1.74
N VAL A 52 -26.58 17.64 2.14
CA VAL A 52 -25.13 17.91 2.20
C VAL A 52 -24.58 18.28 0.82
N GLN A 53 -24.96 17.53 -0.22
CA GLN A 53 -24.56 17.83 -1.60
C GLN A 53 -25.05 19.20 -2.06
N ARG A 54 -26.26 19.60 -1.68
CA ARG A 54 -26.73 20.95 -1.99
C ARG A 54 -25.94 22.03 -1.25
N CYS A 55 -25.52 21.78 -0.01
CA CYS A 55 -24.68 22.72 0.73
C CYS A 55 -23.31 22.95 0.05
N LEU A 56 -22.84 22.02 -0.78
CA LEU A 56 -21.68 22.22 -1.64
C LEU A 56 -21.88 23.30 -2.72
N THR A 57 -23.04 23.96 -2.86
CA THR A 57 -23.12 25.13 -3.75
C THR A 57 -22.61 26.42 -3.09
N PHE A 58 -22.45 26.44 -1.77
CA PHE A 58 -22.03 27.62 -0.99
C PHE A 58 -20.51 27.63 -0.69
N GLN A 59 -19.68 27.08 -1.60
CA GLN A 59 -18.27 26.65 -1.44
C GLN A 59 -17.24 27.70 -0.94
N ASN A 60 -17.36 28.22 0.27
CA ASN A 60 -16.55 29.38 0.67
C ASN A 60 -15.53 29.10 1.78
N SER A 61 -15.75 28.14 2.69
CA SER A 61 -14.80 27.86 3.77
C SER A 61 -14.35 26.40 3.85
N VAL A 62 -13.08 26.20 4.18
CA VAL A 62 -12.49 24.87 4.42
C VAL A 62 -13.09 24.20 5.67
N GLU A 63 -13.61 24.99 6.61
CA GLU A 63 -14.25 24.51 7.84
C GLU A 63 -15.64 23.93 7.56
N ASP A 64 -16.43 24.60 6.72
CA ASP A 64 -17.75 24.10 6.29
C ASP A 64 -17.63 22.83 5.45
N LEU A 65 -16.70 22.80 4.50
CA LEU A 65 -16.44 21.61 3.69
C LEU A 65 -16.02 20.40 4.55
N GLN A 66 -15.27 20.63 5.64
CA GLN A 66 -14.98 19.58 6.61
C GLN A 66 -16.23 19.14 7.36
N CYS A 67 -17.07 20.07 7.81
CA CYS A 67 -18.32 19.73 8.48
C CYS A 67 -19.23 18.88 7.58
N TYR A 68 -19.32 19.25 6.30
CA TYR A 68 -20.09 18.52 5.29
C TYR A 68 -19.50 17.14 5.00
N ALA A 69 -18.17 17.00 4.92
CA ALA A 69 -17.52 15.71 4.77
C ALA A 69 -17.82 14.78 5.96
N TRP A 70 -17.73 15.29 7.19
CA TRP A 70 -18.08 14.53 8.39
C TRP A 70 -19.54 14.12 8.40
N LEU A 71 -20.46 15.01 8.04
CA LEU A 71 -21.88 14.67 7.89
C LEU A 71 -22.10 13.58 6.85
N ALA A 72 -21.50 13.71 5.66
CA ALA A 72 -21.59 12.69 4.61
C ALA A 72 -21.11 11.33 5.12
N ARG A 73 -19.99 11.29 5.85
CA ARG A 73 -19.46 10.09 6.49
C ARG A 73 -20.38 9.52 7.57
N SER A 74 -20.93 10.36 8.43
CA SER A 74 -21.77 9.93 9.54
C SER A 74 -23.17 9.48 9.10
N ILE A 75 -23.71 10.05 8.01
CA ILE A 75 -25.02 9.71 7.44
C ILE A 75 -24.92 8.49 6.52
N GLY A 76 -23.95 8.49 5.61
CA GLY A 76 -23.87 7.55 4.48
C GLY A 76 -22.64 6.65 4.47
N GLY A 77 -21.76 6.73 5.46
CA GLY A 77 -20.54 5.93 5.49
C GLY A 77 -19.61 6.22 4.31
N CYS A 78 -19.03 5.17 3.74
CA CYS A 78 -18.20 5.24 2.52
C CYS A 78 -18.97 5.85 1.35
N ARG A 79 -20.22 5.44 1.15
CA ARG A 79 -21.08 5.93 0.06
C ARG A 79 -21.29 7.44 0.12
N GLY A 80 -21.51 7.97 1.32
CA GLY A 80 -21.67 9.41 1.53
C GLY A 80 -20.42 10.19 1.13
N LEU A 81 -19.24 9.73 1.58
CA LEU A 81 -17.97 10.35 1.22
C LEU A 81 -17.63 10.21 -0.27
N LEU A 82 -17.96 9.08 -0.89
CA LEU A 82 -17.76 8.87 -2.32
C LEU A 82 -18.53 9.89 -3.16
N GLY A 83 -19.84 10.03 -2.90
CA GLY A 83 -20.66 11.02 -3.61
C GLY A 83 -20.25 12.47 -3.32
N PHE A 84 -19.58 12.71 -2.19
CA PHE A 84 -19.00 14.01 -1.86
C PHE A 84 -17.68 14.26 -2.61
N LEU A 85 -16.82 13.24 -2.72
CA LEU A 85 -15.55 13.29 -3.45
C LEU A 85 -15.77 13.60 -4.95
N GLU A 86 -16.78 12.99 -5.57
CA GLU A 86 -17.13 13.22 -6.98
C GLU A 86 -17.50 14.68 -7.30
N GLN A 87 -17.99 15.43 -6.32
CA GLN A 87 -18.47 16.81 -6.47
C GLN A 87 -17.58 17.83 -5.75
N ALA A 88 -16.52 17.36 -5.11
CA ALA A 88 -15.69 18.20 -4.27
C ALA A 88 -14.94 19.26 -5.09
N PRO A 89 -14.77 20.48 -4.56
CA PRO A 89 -13.86 21.46 -5.14
C PRO A 89 -12.44 20.88 -5.21
N LYS A 90 -11.72 21.15 -6.31
CA LYS A 90 -10.36 20.61 -6.53
C LYS A 90 -9.42 20.81 -5.34
N PHE A 91 -9.44 22.00 -4.73
CA PHE A 91 -8.60 22.36 -3.58
C PHE A 91 -8.89 21.54 -2.31
N PHE A 92 -10.04 20.85 -2.24
CA PHE A 92 -10.47 20.09 -1.07
C PHE A 92 -10.34 18.57 -1.25
N VAL A 93 -10.11 18.10 -2.48
CA VAL A 93 -10.00 16.67 -2.83
C VAL A 93 -8.98 15.94 -1.95
N ALA A 94 -7.78 16.50 -1.79
CA ALA A 94 -6.73 15.86 -0.98
C ALA A 94 -7.18 15.64 0.47
N ARG A 95 -7.91 16.60 1.05
CA ARG A 95 -8.39 16.52 2.44
C ARG A 95 -9.47 15.46 2.59
N LEU A 96 -10.34 15.29 1.60
CA LEU A 96 -11.32 14.21 1.58
C LEU A 96 -10.69 12.83 1.46
N ILE A 97 -9.68 12.69 0.59
CA ILE A 97 -8.94 11.43 0.45
C ILE A 97 -8.26 11.06 1.77
N TRP A 98 -7.72 12.04 2.51
CA TRP A 98 -7.21 11.79 3.86
C TRP A 98 -8.28 11.31 4.83
N VAL A 99 -9.48 11.91 4.83
CA VAL A 99 -10.59 11.41 5.66
C VAL A 99 -10.95 9.97 5.30
N LEU A 100 -11.02 9.64 4.01
CA LEU A 100 -11.28 8.27 3.54
C LEU A 100 -10.20 7.26 4.00
N HIS A 101 -8.93 7.69 4.00
CA HIS A 101 -7.79 6.90 4.45
C HIS A 101 -7.78 6.71 5.97
N ASP A 102 -7.85 7.80 6.73
CA ASP A 102 -7.68 7.79 8.19
C ASP A 102 -8.85 7.10 8.89
N GLU A 103 -10.07 7.30 8.40
CA GLU A 103 -11.27 6.65 8.94
C GLU A 103 -11.48 5.22 8.41
N ARG A 104 -10.62 4.77 7.48
CA ARG A 104 -10.69 3.45 6.82
C ARG A 104 -12.11 3.06 6.40
N CYS A 105 -12.87 4.03 5.90
CA CYS A 105 -14.30 3.86 5.65
C CYS A 105 -14.61 2.83 4.55
N TRP A 106 -13.60 2.43 3.79
CA TRP A 106 -13.65 1.40 2.77
C TRP A 106 -13.60 -0.03 3.34
N ARG A 107 -13.46 -0.19 4.67
CA ARG A 107 -13.63 -1.46 5.38
C ARG A 107 -14.79 -1.41 6.36
N ASP A 108 -15.39 -2.57 6.58
CA ASP A 108 -16.34 -2.77 7.66
C ASP A 108 -15.64 -3.02 9.02
N GLN A 109 -16.43 -3.28 10.05
CA GLN A 109 -15.94 -3.57 11.41
C GLN A 109 -15.12 -4.86 11.52
N HIS A 110 -15.22 -5.77 10.53
CA HIS A 110 -14.46 -7.01 10.45
C HIS A 110 -13.17 -6.86 9.63
N GLY A 111 -12.97 -5.69 9.02
CA GLY A 111 -11.84 -5.42 8.13
C GLY A 111 -12.07 -5.85 6.69
N GLU A 112 -13.29 -6.25 6.34
CA GLU A 112 -13.67 -6.68 4.98
C GLU A 112 -14.04 -5.48 4.11
N GLU A 113 -13.90 -5.62 2.78
CA GLU A 113 -14.24 -4.56 1.84
C GLU A 113 -15.73 -4.22 1.87
N VAL A 114 -16.07 -2.92 1.98
CA VAL A 114 -17.46 -2.48 1.84
C VAL A 114 -17.88 -2.47 0.36
N PRO A 115 -19.18 -2.58 0.03
CA PRO A 115 -19.66 -2.62 -1.35
C PRO A 115 -19.23 -1.43 -2.23
N GLU A 116 -18.99 -0.26 -1.62
CA GLU A 116 -18.55 0.95 -2.30
C GLU A 116 -17.03 1.03 -2.55
N ALA A 117 -16.23 0.15 -1.94
CA ALA A 117 -14.78 0.17 -2.07
C ALA A 117 -14.27 0.11 -3.53
N PRO A 118 -14.87 -0.68 -4.44
CA PRO A 118 -14.46 -0.69 -5.84
C PRO A 118 -14.70 0.62 -6.59
N GLU A 119 -15.81 1.30 -6.33
CA GLU A 119 -16.08 2.59 -6.98
C GLU A 119 -15.18 3.69 -6.36
N LEU A 120 -14.95 3.63 -5.05
CA LEU A 120 -13.98 4.50 -4.39
C LEU A 120 -12.58 4.34 -4.98
N LEU A 121 -12.12 3.10 -5.20
CA LEU A 121 -10.84 2.83 -5.85
C LEU A 121 -10.74 3.55 -7.21
N LYS A 122 -11.78 3.40 -8.04
CA LYS A 122 -11.84 4.00 -9.37
C LYS A 122 -11.82 5.52 -9.33
N VAL A 123 -12.64 6.14 -8.48
CA VAL A 123 -12.69 7.61 -8.33
C VAL A 123 -11.39 8.15 -7.76
N ALA A 124 -10.81 7.51 -6.74
CA ALA A 124 -9.51 7.90 -6.18
C ALA A 124 -8.36 7.78 -7.21
N ALA A 125 -8.34 6.70 -8.00
CA ALA A 125 -7.38 6.54 -9.09
C ALA A 125 -7.53 7.61 -10.19
N GLN A 126 -8.76 8.01 -10.52
CA GLN A 126 -9.02 9.10 -11.47
C GLN A 126 -8.51 10.45 -10.95
N HIS A 127 -8.76 10.78 -9.68
CA HIS A 127 -8.22 11.99 -9.05
C HIS A 127 -6.69 11.96 -9.00
N LEU A 128 -6.09 10.82 -8.68
CA LEU A 128 -4.64 10.64 -8.67
C LEU A 128 -4.05 10.85 -10.07
N LEU A 129 -4.64 10.26 -11.11
CA LEU A 129 -4.23 10.45 -12.50
C LEU A 129 -4.34 11.91 -12.94
N ALA A 130 -5.42 12.60 -12.56
CA ALA A 130 -5.58 14.02 -12.85
C ALA A 130 -4.51 14.86 -12.13
N ALA A 131 -4.22 14.54 -10.87
CA ALA A 131 -3.20 15.20 -10.06
C ALA A 131 -1.78 15.00 -10.61
N CYS A 132 -1.45 13.80 -11.11
CA CYS A 132 -0.19 13.53 -11.81
C CYS A 132 -0.02 14.40 -13.05
N LYS A 133 -1.11 14.73 -13.77
CA LYS A 133 -1.06 15.60 -14.95
C LYS A 133 -0.95 17.08 -14.58
N SER A 134 -1.58 17.51 -13.50
CA SER A 134 -1.56 18.91 -13.04
C SER A 134 -0.39 19.25 -12.14
N GLY A 135 0.32 18.25 -11.60
CA GLY A 135 1.37 18.45 -10.60
C GLY A 135 0.84 18.78 -9.19
N ASP A 136 -0.38 18.33 -8.86
CA ASP A 136 -0.97 18.56 -7.53
C ASP A 136 -0.41 17.54 -6.52
N GLU A 137 0.69 17.91 -5.86
CA GLU A 137 1.36 17.03 -4.91
C GLU A 137 0.46 16.63 -3.73
N ASP A 138 -0.42 17.51 -3.26
CA ASP A 138 -1.29 17.21 -2.12
C ASP A 138 -2.24 16.06 -2.41
N VAL A 139 -2.87 16.08 -3.58
CA VAL A 139 -3.75 15.00 -4.04
C VAL A 139 -2.93 13.74 -4.35
N ILE A 140 -1.72 13.87 -4.91
CA ILE A 140 -0.85 12.71 -5.16
C ILE A 140 -0.51 12.00 -3.84
N HIS A 141 -0.08 12.75 -2.83
CA HIS A 141 0.29 12.22 -1.53
C HIS A 141 -0.89 11.50 -0.85
N ALA A 142 -2.08 12.11 -0.87
CA ALA A 142 -3.27 11.53 -0.28
C ALA A 142 -3.74 10.29 -1.06
N GLY A 143 -3.80 10.39 -2.40
CA GLY A 143 -4.24 9.32 -3.29
C GLY A 143 -3.34 8.09 -3.20
N VAL A 144 -2.01 8.27 -3.18
CA VAL A 144 -1.06 7.16 -3.00
C VAL A 144 -1.24 6.51 -1.63
N ALA A 145 -1.44 7.28 -0.56
CA ALA A 145 -1.66 6.72 0.77
C ALA A 145 -2.93 5.86 0.83
N LEU A 146 -4.05 6.38 0.30
CA LEU A 146 -5.30 5.63 0.25
C LEU A 146 -5.18 4.35 -0.58
N LEU A 147 -4.67 4.44 -1.82
CA LEU A 147 -4.59 3.30 -2.72
C LEU A 147 -3.58 2.25 -2.24
N GLU A 148 -2.46 2.66 -1.64
CA GLU A 148 -1.51 1.73 -1.01
C GLU A 148 -2.17 1.00 0.16
N ASP A 149 -2.82 1.71 1.09
CA ASP A 149 -3.50 1.08 2.23
C ASP A 149 -4.60 0.11 1.77
N MET A 150 -5.35 0.48 0.73
CA MET A 150 -6.35 -0.36 0.07
C MET A 150 -5.77 -1.65 -0.51
N THR A 151 -4.71 -1.54 -1.32
CA THR A 151 -4.10 -2.69 -1.98
C THR A 151 -3.29 -3.59 -1.05
N SER A 152 -2.73 -3.06 0.02
CA SER A 152 -1.93 -3.82 0.98
C SER A 152 -2.76 -4.74 1.88
N HIS A 153 -4.07 -4.52 1.99
CA HIS A 153 -4.93 -5.29 2.90
C HIS A 153 -6.03 -6.09 2.22
N GLN A 154 -6.40 -5.76 0.97
CA GLN A 154 -7.48 -6.44 0.26
C GLN A 154 -7.02 -6.92 -1.11
N HIS A 155 -6.89 -8.25 -1.25
CA HIS A 155 -6.40 -8.89 -2.48
C HIS A 155 -7.29 -8.58 -3.69
N ASN A 156 -8.61 -8.53 -3.51
CA ASN A 156 -9.57 -8.18 -4.57
C ASN A 156 -9.36 -6.75 -5.08
N ILE A 157 -9.07 -5.82 -4.18
CA ILE A 157 -8.83 -4.42 -4.53
C ILE A 157 -7.49 -4.28 -5.27
N ALA A 158 -6.44 -4.94 -4.79
CA ALA A 158 -5.16 -5.00 -5.49
C ALA A 158 -5.31 -5.58 -6.91
N PHE A 159 -6.10 -6.65 -7.06
CA PHE A 159 -6.40 -7.24 -8.36
C PHE A 159 -7.08 -6.27 -9.32
N ARG A 160 -8.11 -5.55 -8.86
CA ARG A 160 -8.83 -4.55 -9.68
C ARG A 160 -7.91 -3.41 -10.07
N LEU A 161 -7.17 -2.85 -9.12
CA LEU A 161 -6.28 -1.72 -9.37
C LEU A 161 -5.18 -2.09 -10.38
N LEU A 162 -4.65 -3.32 -10.33
CA LEU A 162 -3.70 -3.80 -11.32
C LEU A 162 -4.32 -3.84 -12.74
N GLY A 163 -5.56 -4.32 -12.86
CA GLY A 163 -6.30 -4.33 -14.12
C GLY A 163 -6.58 -2.92 -14.68
N ASP A 164 -6.80 -1.95 -13.80
CA ASP A 164 -7.08 -0.55 -14.16
C ASP A 164 -5.81 0.29 -14.41
N GLY A 165 -4.63 -0.35 -14.48
CA GLY A 165 -3.37 0.32 -14.78
C GLY A 165 -2.66 0.94 -13.58
N GLY A 166 -3.03 0.58 -12.35
CA GLY A 166 -2.42 1.12 -11.13
C GLY A 166 -0.92 0.87 -11.01
N GLY A 167 -0.40 -0.22 -11.59
CA GLY A 167 1.04 -0.47 -11.66
C GLY A 167 1.79 0.63 -12.42
N GLN A 168 1.24 1.09 -13.54
CA GLN A 168 1.80 2.21 -14.31
C GLN A 168 1.75 3.51 -13.51
N ILE A 169 0.66 3.77 -12.79
CA ILE A 169 0.47 4.96 -11.95
C ILE A 169 1.55 5.01 -10.86
N PHE A 170 1.69 3.95 -10.06
CA PHE A 170 2.69 3.92 -8.98
C PHE A 170 4.13 3.96 -9.51
N THR A 171 4.40 3.33 -10.65
CA THR A 171 5.72 3.37 -11.28
C THR A 171 6.10 4.80 -11.67
N GLN A 172 5.19 5.54 -12.31
CA GLN A 172 5.42 6.94 -12.70
C GLN A 172 5.64 7.84 -11.47
N ILE A 173 4.79 7.71 -10.46
CA ILE A 173 4.92 8.50 -9.23
C ILE A 173 6.23 8.18 -8.51
N LEU A 174 6.58 6.89 -8.39
CA LEU A 174 7.85 6.48 -7.78
C LEU A 174 9.04 7.14 -8.47
N GLN A 175 9.09 7.12 -9.81
CA GLN A 175 10.20 7.72 -10.57
C GLN A 175 10.33 9.25 -10.34
N VAL A 176 9.20 9.95 -10.24
CA VAL A 176 9.16 11.39 -9.98
C VAL A 176 9.62 11.70 -8.55
N PHE A 177 9.01 11.05 -7.56
CA PHE A 177 9.23 11.37 -6.15
C PHE A 177 10.50 10.77 -5.56
N LEU A 178 11.14 9.80 -6.23
CA LEU A 178 12.44 9.26 -5.83
C LEU A 178 13.54 10.34 -5.81
N ARG A 179 13.42 11.37 -6.66
CA ARG A 179 14.35 12.50 -6.70
C ARG A 179 14.04 13.59 -5.67
N GLY A 180 12.88 13.49 -5.01
CA GLY A 180 12.42 14.47 -4.03
C GLY A 180 13.22 14.40 -2.74
N GLN A 181 13.54 15.57 -2.18
CA GLN A 181 14.27 15.67 -0.90
C GLN A 181 13.36 15.83 0.31
N SER A 182 12.09 16.21 0.11
CA SER A 182 11.14 16.38 1.22
C SER A 182 10.77 15.04 1.86
N GLU A 183 10.50 15.06 3.16
CA GLU A 183 10.05 13.87 3.90
C GLU A 183 8.77 13.28 3.29
N ARG A 184 7.85 14.16 2.88
CA ARG A 184 6.59 13.77 2.23
C ARG A 184 6.81 13.09 0.87
N ALA A 185 7.76 13.57 0.08
CA ALA A 185 8.15 12.92 -1.18
C ALA A 185 8.74 11.53 -0.93
N ARG A 186 9.63 11.39 0.05
CA ARG A 186 10.24 10.10 0.42
C ARG A 186 9.19 9.09 0.90
N ALA A 187 8.26 9.51 1.76
CA ALA A 187 7.16 8.67 2.23
C ALA A 187 6.24 8.23 1.08
N THR A 188 6.04 9.08 0.08
CA THR A 188 5.23 8.76 -1.10
C THR A 188 5.92 7.77 -2.02
N ALA A 189 7.22 7.94 -2.24
CA ALA A 189 8.04 6.96 -2.97
C ALA A 189 8.03 5.60 -2.25
N GLU A 190 8.17 5.58 -0.93
CA GLU A 190 8.08 4.34 -0.14
C GLU A 190 6.73 3.65 -0.29
N ARG A 191 5.62 4.40 -0.18
CA ARG A 191 4.26 3.87 -0.40
C ARG A 191 4.07 3.33 -1.81
N CYS A 192 4.57 4.01 -2.84
CA CYS A 192 4.52 3.49 -4.21
C CYS A 192 5.28 2.16 -4.33
N ALA A 193 6.48 2.07 -3.73
CA ALA A 193 7.24 0.83 -3.73
C ALA A 193 6.49 -0.31 -3.01
N ARG A 194 5.83 -0.01 -1.89
CA ARG A 194 5.02 -0.96 -1.14
C ARG A 194 3.80 -1.43 -1.94
N ALA A 195 3.06 -0.49 -2.54
CA ALA A 195 1.91 -0.78 -3.37
C ALA A 195 2.28 -1.69 -4.56
N LEU A 196 3.39 -1.41 -5.25
CA LEU A 196 3.90 -2.27 -6.32
C LEU A 196 4.20 -3.71 -5.84
N GLY A 197 4.77 -3.85 -4.64
CA GLY A 197 4.99 -5.17 -4.03
C GLY A 197 3.68 -5.88 -3.62
N SER A 198 2.66 -5.14 -3.19
CA SER A 198 1.33 -5.70 -2.94
C SER A 198 0.64 -6.14 -4.23
N LEU A 199 0.76 -5.36 -5.31
CA LEU A 199 0.24 -5.71 -6.63
C LEU A 199 0.95 -6.94 -7.23
N ALA A 200 2.26 -7.08 -7.01
CA ALA A 200 3.05 -8.21 -7.48
C ALA A 200 2.60 -9.56 -6.88
N ARG A 201 2.09 -9.52 -5.65
CA ARG A 201 1.64 -10.70 -4.90
C ARG A 201 0.18 -11.08 -5.16
N VAL A 202 -0.52 -10.34 -6.00
CA VAL A 202 -1.86 -10.75 -6.43
C VAL A 202 -1.68 -12.04 -7.23
N GLY A 203 -2.29 -13.14 -6.78
CA GLY A 203 -2.12 -14.53 -7.28
C GLY A 203 -2.58 -14.78 -8.71
N ARG A 204 -2.15 -13.96 -9.66
CA ARG A 204 -2.38 -14.06 -11.09
C ARG A 204 -1.06 -14.45 -11.75
N ALA A 205 -1.08 -15.48 -12.58
CA ALA A 205 0.09 -15.92 -13.35
C ALA A 205 0.80 -14.76 -14.10
N ASN A 206 0.05 -13.73 -14.51
CA ASN A 206 0.57 -12.63 -15.32
C ASN A 206 0.68 -11.29 -14.55
N ALA A 207 0.43 -11.24 -13.23
CA ALA A 207 0.52 -9.97 -12.49
C ALA A 207 1.94 -9.40 -12.53
N LYS A 208 2.92 -10.28 -12.32
CA LYS A 208 4.34 -9.99 -12.43
C LYS A 208 4.72 -9.53 -13.83
N GLU A 209 4.35 -10.28 -14.86
CA GLU A 209 4.65 -9.92 -16.26
C GLU A 209 4.07 -8.55 -16.64
N LEU A 210 2.83 -8.27 -16.21
CA LEU A 210 2.19 -6.99 -16.47
C LEU A 210 2.94 -5.85 -15.78
N LEU A 211 3.31 -6.00 -14.51
CA LEU A 211 4.08 -4.98 -13.77
C LEU A 211 5.47 -4.75 -14.38
N VAL A 212 6.15 -5.82 -14.81
CA VAL A 212 7.41 -5.73 -15.55
C VAL A 212 7.21 -4.98 -16.87
N SER A 213 6.18 -5.30 -17.64
CA SER A 213 5.86 -4.58 -18.90
C SER A 213 5.55 -3.10 -18.71
N GLN A 214 5.11 -2.71 -17.51
CA GLN A 214 4.82 -1.33 -17.11
C GLN A 214 6.06 -0.59 -16.55
N GLY A 215 7.23 -1.25 -16.49
CA GLY A 215 8.48 -0.66 -16.02
C GLY A 215 8.65 -0.64 -14.49
N ALA A 216 7.84 -1.42 -13.76
CA ALA A 216 7.88 -1.43 -12.29
C ALA A 216 9.21 -2.00 -11.76
N ALA A 217 9.76 -3.03 -12.41
CA ALA A 217 11.02 -3.65 -11.99
C ALA A 217 12.20 -2.67 -12.09
N GLU A 218 12.29 -1.92 -13.18
CA GLU A 218 13.32 -0.90 -13.39
C GLU A 218 13.19 0.25 -12.40
N ALA A 219 11.96 0.71 -12.15
CA ALA A 219 11.70 1.79 -11.18
C ALA A 219 12.05 1.36 -9.75
N LEU A 220 11.66 0.15 -9.33
CA LEU A 220 12.01 -0.40 -8.03
C LEU A 220 13.51 -0.65 -7.90
N LYS A 221 14.18 -1.12 -8.97
CA LYS A 221 15.63 -1.27 -8.99
C LYS A 221 16.32 0.08 -8.81
N ALA A 222 15.89 1.11 -9.53
CA ALA A 222 16.44 2.46 -9.37
C ALA A 222 16.25 2.99 -7.94
N ALA A 223 15.06 2.81 -7.36
CA ALA A 223 14.78 3.20 -5.98
C ALA A 223 15.61 2.43 -4.95
N CYS A 224 15.74 1.11 -5.14
CA CYS A 224 16.57 0.22 -4.35
C CYS A 224 18.04 0.68 -4.35
N MET A 225 18.58 1.04 -5.52
CA MET A 225 19.95 1.54 -5.63
C MET A 225 20.13 2.93 -4.99
N ALA A 226 19.14 3.81 -5.10
CA ALA A 226 19.18 5.14 -4.49
C ALA A 226 19.23 5.13 -2.95
N GLY A 227 18.66 4.10 -2.31
CA GLY A 227 18.70 3.94 -0.85
C GLY A 227 17.59 4.69 -0.11
N GLY A 228 17.74 4.82 1.21
CA GLY A 228 16.71 5.36 2.11
C GLY A 228 15.50 4.43 2.28
N ALA A 229 14.45 4.92 2.93
CA ALA A 229 13.26 4.11 3.24
C ALA A 229 12.56 3.55 1.99
N ALA A 230 12.45 4.37 0.93
CA ALA A 230 11.93 3.90 -0.36
C ALA A 230 12.81 2.81 -0.98
N GLY A 231 14.13 2.89 -0.85
CA GLY A 231 15.05 1.85 -1.31
C GLY A 231 14.92 0.55 -0.52
N GLU A 232 14.76 0.62 0.80
CA GLU A 232 14.52 -0.55 1.67
C GLU A 232 13.24 -1.29 1.28
N GLN A 233 12.15 -0.55 1.09
CA GLN A 233 10.88 -1.11 0.66
C GLN A 233 10.96 -1.66 -0.78
N SER A 234 11.67 -0.95 -1.66
CA SER A 234 11.85 -1.37 -3.05
C SER A 234 12.66 -2.66 -3.17
N ALA A 235 13.62 -2.91 -2.27
CA ALA A 235 14.38 -4.15 -2.25
C ALA A 235 13.45 -5.37 -2.02
N SER A 236 12.52 -5.27 -1.06
CA SER A 236 11.54 -6.33 -0.82
C SER A 236 10.57 -6.48 -1.99
N SER A 237 10.03 -5.37 -2.51
CA SER A 237 9.04 -5.42 -3.60
C SER A 237 9.65 -5.90 -4.92
N LEU A 238 10.92 -5.58 -5.19
CA LEU A 238 11.64 -6.02 -6.37
C LEU A 238 11.82 -7.53 -6.39
N VAL A 239 12.12 -8.18 -5.25
CA VAL A 239 12.21 -9.64 -5.17
C VAL A 239 10.89 -10.30 -5.58
N SER A 240 9.73 -9.74 -5.21
CA SER A 240 8.42 -10.24 -5.65
C SER A 240 8.17 -10.08 -7.16
N LEU A 241 8.94 -9.24 -7.86
CA LEU A 241 8.85 -9.06 -9.31
C LEU A 241 9.93 -9.77 -10.12
N LEU A 242 11.03 -10.19 -9.49
CA LEU A 242 12.12 -10.90 -10.16
C LEU A 242 11.80 -12.38 -10.32
N SER A 243 12.29 -13.00 -11.38
CA SER A 243 12.37 -14.48 -11.44
C SER A 243 13.31 -14.99 -10.35
N LEU A 244 13.08 -16.23 -9.89
CA LEU A 244 13.91 -16.83 -8.84
C LEU A 244 15.39 -16.88 -9.26
N GLN A 245 15.66 -17.03 -10.56
CA GLN A 245 17.00 -16.99 -11.17
C GLN A 245 17.71 -15.62 -11.03
N GLU A 246 16.96 -14.52 -10.95
CA GLU A 246 17.52 -13.16 -10.88
C GLU A 246 17.76 -12.69 -9.44
N VAL A 247 17.08 -13.29 -8.45
CA VAL A 247 17.22 -12.95 -7.03
C VAL A 247 18.67 -13.03 -6.52
N PRO A 248 19.48 -14.06 -6.84
CA PRO A 248 20.89 -14.14 -6.42
C PRO A 248 21.73 -12.94 -6.90
N GLY A 249 21.46 -12.47 -8.12
CA GLY A 249 22.13 -11.32 -8.70
C GLY A 249 21.84 -10.04 -7.91
N LEU A 250 20.57 -9.81 -7.55
CA LEU A 250 20.16 -8.67 -6.73
C LEU A 250 20.79 -8.72 -5.34
N LEU A 251 20.70 -9.86 -4.64
CA LEU A 251 21.28 -10.04 -3.31
C LEU A 251 22.78 -9.74 -3.32
N GLY A 252 23.47 -10.21 -4.36
CA GLY A 252 24.87 -9.92 -4.60
C GLY A 252 25.23 -8.44 -4.68
N GLN A 253 24.47 -7.69 -5.47
CA GLN A 253 24.66 -6.25 -5.63
C GLN A 253 24.42 -5.52 -4.29
N LEU A 254 23.38 -5.90 -3.55
CA LEU A 254 23.07 -5.30 -2.26
C LEU A 254 24.13 -5.58 -1.20
N THR A 255 24.67 -6.80 -1.16
CA THR A 255 25.77 -7.15 -0.26
C THR A 255 27.01 -6.29 -0.51
N GLN A 256 27.36 -6.02 -1.77
CA GLN A 256 28.48 -5.14 -2.10
C GLN A 256 28.20 -3.68 -1.72
N LEU A 257 27.00 -3.19 -2.01
CA LEU A 257 26.61 -1.80 -1.73
C LEU A 257 26.52 -1.50 -0.23
N GLU A 258 26.12 -2.49 0.57
CA GLU A 258 25.93 -2.33 2.02
C GLU A 258 27.07 -2.96 2.82
N ALA A 259 28.15 -3.40 2.17
CA ALA A 259 29.33 -4.01 2.77
C ALA A 259 29.89 -3.22 3.96
N SER A 260 29.81 -1.89 3.88
CA SER A 260 30.32 -0.95 4.88
C SER A 260 29.24 -0.32 5.77
N GLN A 261 27.97 -0.72 5.64
CA GLN A 261 26.86 -0.14 6.40
C GLN A 261 26.46 -1.00 7.59
N ALA A 262 26.35 -0.39 8.77
CA ALA A 262 26.09 -1.10 10.03
C ALA A 262 24.70 -1.77 10.14
N ALA A 263 23.73 -1.35 9.31
CA ALA A 263 22.35 -1.85 9.40
C ALA A 263 21.87 -2.59 8.14
N ALA A 264 22.59 -2.46 7.01
CA ALA A 264 22.30 -3.07 5.70
C ALA A 264 20.80 -3.37 5.45
N LYS A 265 19.98 -2.32 5.56
CA LYS A 265 18.54 -2.49 5.67
C LYS A 265 17.91 -2.99 4.37
N ARG A 266 18.47 -2.63 3.21
CA ARG A 266 17.99 -3.11 1.91
C ARG A 266 18.29 -4.59 1.73
N LEU A 267 19.51 -5.02 2.08
CA LEU A 267 19.88 -6.44 2.07
C LEU A 267 18.97 -7.24 2.99
N ARG A 268 18.75 -6.76 4.22
CA ARG A 268 17.82 -7.42 5.17
C ARG A 268 16.41 -7.59 4.60
N SER A 269 15.86 -6.54 3.99
CA SER A 269 14.54 -6.58 3.36
C SER A 269 14.48 -7.52 2.16
N ALA A 270 15.54 -7.56 1.33
CA ALA A 270 15.64 -8.46 0.19
C ALA A 270 15.77 -9.93 0.63
N LEU A 271 16.55 -10.23 1.67
CA LEU A 271 16.67 -11.57 2.26
C LEU A 271 15.33 -12.07 2.81
N ALA A 272 14.60 -11.21 3.54
CA ALA A 272 13.27 -11.53 4.03
C ALA A 272 12.26 -11.80 2.91
N ALA A 273 12.44 -11.17 1.74
CA ALA A 273 11.61 -11.42 0.57
C ALA A 273 12.04 -12.67 -0.20
N ALA A 274 13.33 -13.00 -0.21
CA ALA A 274 13.86 -14.21 -0.83
C ALA A 274 13.33 -15.47 -0.14
N ASP A 275 13.23 -15.45 1.20
CA ASP A 275 12.57 -16.49 1.99
C ASP A 275 11.15 -16.78 1.49
N ARG A 276 10.34 -15.73 1.32
CA ARG A 276 8.98 -15.85 0.76
C ARG A 276 8.98 -16.36 -0.68
N ALA A 277 9.85 -15.84 -1.53
CA ALA A 277 9.94 -16.26 -2.93
C ALA A 277 10.27 -17.75 -3.08
N VAL A 278 11.07 -18.31 -2.17
CA VAL A 278 11.34 -19.75 -2.11
C VAL A 278 10.13 -20.55 -1.65
N HIS A 279 9.38 -20.02 -0.67
CA HIS A 279 8.16 -20.67 -0.19
C HIS A 279 7.06 -20.70 -1.26
N GLU A 280 6.98 -19.65 -2.06
CA GLU A 280 6.01 -19.48 -3.16
C GLU A 280 6.45 -20.15 -4.48
N ALA A 281 7.68 -20.67 -4.55
CA ALA A 281 8.22 -21.29 -5.76
C ALA A 281 7.45 -22.57 -6.14
N GLU A 282 7.07 -22.68 -7.41
CA GLU A 282 6.40 -23.86 -7.98
C GLU A 282 7.37 -25.06 -8.07
N ASP A 283 6.83 -26.29 -8.21
CA ASP A 283 7.64 -27.52 -8.20
C ASP A 283 8.63 -27.60 -9.37
N ASP A 284 8.30 -26.99 -10.51
CA ASP A 284 9.18 -26.89 -11.69
C ASP A 284 10.31 -25.85 -11.51
N GLN A 285 10.21 -24.97 -10.51
CA GLN A 285 11.23 -23.97 -10.19
C GLN A 285 12.26 -24.46 -9.17
N VAL A 286 12.11 -25.70 -8.67
CA VAL A 286 12.99 -26.29 -7.64
C VAL A 286 14.46 -26.31 -8.08
N GLU A 287 14.75 -26.51 -9.37
CA GLU A 287 16.10 -26.49 -9.94
C GLU A 287 16.77 -25.09 -9.88
N LEU A 288 16.00 -24.03 -9.67
CA LEU A 288 16.50 -22.65 -9.53
C LEU A 288 16.88 -22.29 -8.09
N ILE A 289 16.56 -23.15 -7.11
CA ILE A 289 16.85 -22.90 -5.69
C ILE A 289 18.33 -23.11 -5.33
N PRO A 290 19.07 -24.12 -5.85
CA PRO A 290 20.49 -24.30 -5.52
C PRO A 290 21.37 -23.06 -5.79
N PRO A 291 21.27 -22.35 -6.93
CA PRO A 291 22.01 -21.10 -7.14
C PRO A 291 21.69 -20.00 -6.13
N LEU A 292 20.43 -19.93 -5.66
CA LEU A 292 20.05 -19.02 -4.58
C LEU A 292 20.69 -19.42 -3.25
N MET A 293 20.72 -20.72 -2.93
CA MET A 293 21.38 -21.22 -1.72
C MET A 293 22.88 -20.92 -1.73
N GLU A 294 23.57 -21.10 -2.87
CA GLU A 294 24.99 -20.77 -3.00
C GLU A 294 25.24 -19.32 -2.64
N ARG A 295 24.42 -18.42 -3.19
CA ARG A 295 24.53 -16.99 -2.92
C ARG A 295 24.21 -16.64 -1.46
N LEU A 296 23.21 -17.28 -0.87
CA LEU A 296 22.87 -17.08 0.54
C LEU A 296 24.00 -17.55 1.46
N LEU A 297 24.66 -18.67 1.16
CA LEU A 297 25.83 -19.14 1.91
C LEU A 297 27.02 -18.16 1.81
N GLU A 298 27.32 -17.66 0.61
CA GLU A 298 28.36 -16.64 0.42
C GLU A 298 28.07 -15.37 1.24
N ILE A 299 26.80 -14.95 1.26
CA ILE A 299 26.36 -13.82 2.07
C ILE A 299 26.55 -14.15 3.54
N GLN A 300 26.08 -15.30 4.02
CA GLN A 300 26.23 -15.71 5.41
C GLN A 300 27.71 -15.68 5.86
N MET A 301 28.63 -16.23 5.06
CA MET A 301 30.07 -16.17 5.36
C MET A 301 30.59 -14.74 5.45
N THR A 302 30.13 -13.86 4.55
CA THR A 302 30.50 -12.44 4.57
C THR A 302 29.96 -11.73 5.83
N LEU A 303 28.72 -12.05 6.23
CA LEU A 303 28.06 -11.48 7.41
C LEU A 303 28.79 -11.90 8.70
N GLU A 304 29.18 -13.18 8.81
CA GLU A 304 29.91 -13.74 9.95
C GLU A 304 31.30 -13.09 10.12
N GLN A 305 32.01 -12.82 9.01
CA GLN A 305 33.33 -12.19 9.05
C GLN A 305 33.26 -10.69 9.42
N ALA A 306 32.21 -10.00 9.00
CA ALA A 306 32.12 -8.54 9.15
C ALA A 306 31.61 -8.08 10.52
N GLY A 307 30.85 -8.92 11.26
CA GLY A 307 30.34 -8.60 12.60
C GLY A 307 29.44 -7.35 12.68
N ARG A 308 28.96 -6.83 11.55
CA ARG A 308 28.37 -5.47 11.42
C ARG A 308 27.02 -5.43 10.70
N PHE A 309 26.32 -6.56 10.57
CA PHE A 309 25.07 -6.65 9.80
C PHE A 309 23.87 -7.07 10.67
N GLY A 310 23.45 -6.19 11.58
CA GLY A 310 22.37 -6.47 12.53
C GLY A 310 21.08 -6.96 11.86
N GLY A 311 20.70 -8.21 12.12
CA GLY A 311 19.47 -8.84 11.63
C GLY A 311 19.51 -9.37 10.18
N CYS A 312 20.59 -9.15 9.42
CA CYS A 312 20.73 -9.81 8.10
C CYS A 312 21.05 -11.29 8.24
N GLN A 313 21.84 -11.66 9.26
CA GLN A 313 22.22 -13.05 9.52
C GLN A 313 20.99 -13.92 9.78
N GLU A 314 20.08 -13.46 10.66
CA GLU A 314 18.82 -14.15 10.93
C GLU A 314 18.00 -14.35 9.65
N LYS A 315 17.77 -13.28 8.86
CA LYS A 315 16.99 -13.38 7.62
C LYS A 315 17.66 -14.23 6.54
N CYS A 316 18.99 -14.26 6.50
CA CYS A 316 19.74 -15.14 5.61
C CYS A 316 19.58 -16.61 6.03
N CYS A 317 19.67 -16.90 7.34
CA CYS A 317 19.42 -18.23 7.89
C CYS A 317 17.98 -18.68 7.63
N ASP A 318 16.98 -17.80 7.81
CA ASP A 318 15.57 -18.08 7.51
C ASP A 318 15.40 -18.52 6.04
N ALA A 319 15.94 -17.73 5.11
CA ALA A 319 15.89 -18.03 3.68
C ALA A 319 16.59 -19.36 3.33
N LEU A 320 17.76 -19.64 3.93
CA LEU A 320 18.46 -20.92 3.76
C LEU A 320 17.67 -22.10 4.31
N CYS A 321 17.00 -21.93 5.45
CA CYS A 321 16.14 -22.95 6.04
C CYS A 321 14.97 -23.27 5.12
N SER A 322 14.30 -22.25 4.59
CA SER A 322 13.18 -22.42 3.65
C SER A 322 13.64 -23.06 2.34
N ALA A 323 14.79 -22.65 1.81
CA ALA A 323 15.37 -23.25 0.61
C ALA A 323 15.69 -24.73 0.80
N THR A 324 16.33 -25.07 1.92
CA THR A 324 16.64 -26.46 2.29
C THR A 324 15.35 -27.29 2.40
N ARG A 325 14.34 -26.79 3.14
CA ARG A 325 13.05 -27.47 3.28
C ARG A 325 12.36 -27.70 1.94
N ARG A 326 12.48 -26.74 1.01
CA ARG A 326 11.86 -26.83 -0.31
C ARG A 326 12.53 -27.88 -1.20
N ILE A 327 13.87 -27.99 -1.17
CA ILE A 327 14.59 -28.88 -2.09
C ILE A 327 14.89 -30.28 -1.55
N ILE A 328 14.85 -30.50 -0.23
CA ILE A 328 15.29 -31.77 0.39
C ILE A 328 14.47 -32.99 -0.07
N TRP A 329 13.24 -32.78 -0.52
CA TRP A 329 12.39 -33.84 -1.05
C TRP A 329 12.68 -34.19 -2.52
N HIS A 330 13.45 -33.34 -3.21
CA HIS A 330 13.74 -33.45 -4.64
C HIS A 330 15.17 -33.88 -4.93
N PHE A 331 16.09 -33.72 -3.98
CA PHE A 331 17.49 -34.10 -4.11
C PHE A 331 17.88 -35.18 -3.10
N GLN A 332 18.53 -36.24 -3.56
CA GLN A 332 19.19 -37.21 -2.69
C GLN A 332 20.52 -36.65 -2.15
N PRO A 333 21.00 -37.13 -0.99
CA PRO A 333 22.32 -36.78 -0.47
C PRO A 333 23.41 -37.02 -1.53
N GLY A 334 24.31 -36.04 -1.73
CA GLY A 334 25.38 -36.12 -2.74
C GLY A 334 25.00 -35.62 -4.14
N GLN A 335 23.72 -35.31 -4.41
CA GLN A 335 23.29 -34.78 -5.71
C GLN A 335 23.42 -33.26 -5.83
N SER A 336 23.50 -32.55 -4.70
CA SER A 336 23.65 -31.09 -4.65
C SER A 336 24.66 -30.73 -3.58
N GLU A 337 25.86 -30.31 -4.02
CA GLU A 337 26.96 -29.96 -3.12
C GLU A 337 26.57 -28.80 -2.19
N VAL A 338 25.76 -27.85 -2.67
CA VAL A 338 25.27 -26.72 -1.86
C VAL A 338 24.27 -27.17 -0.81
N LEU A 339 23.39 -28.13 -1.11
CA LEU A 339 22.46 -28.69 -0.13
C LEU A 339 23.21 -29.42 0.97
N ASP A 340 24.16 -30.27 0.60
CA ASP A 340 24.98 -31.03 1.55
C ASP A 340 25.77 -30.11 2.48
N LYS A 341 26.38 -29.04 1.92
CA LYS A 341 27.07 -27.99 2.69
C LYS A 341 26.12 -27.30 3.66
N THR A 342 24.94 -26.89 3.20
CA THR A 342 23.95 -26.17 4.03
C THR A 342 23.45 -27.04 5.19
N VAL A 343 23.12 -28.30 4.92
CA VAL A 343 22.71 -29.27 5.95
C VAL A 343 23.84 -29.49 6.94
N GLY A 344 25.08 -29.63 6.47
CA GLY A 344 26.26 -29.76 7.33
C GLY A 344 26.44 -28.58 8.28
N ILE A 345 26.24 -27.36 7.81
CA ILE A 345 26.28 -26.13 8.63
C ILE A 345 25.20 -26.18 9.72
N PHE A 346 23.94 -26.46 9.36
CA PHE A 346 22.85 -26.51 10.33
C PHE A 346 23.04 -27.62 11.37
N VAL A 347 23.51 -28.81 10.97
CA VAL A 347 23.81 -29.91 11.90
C VAL A 347 24.92 -29.52 12.87
N ASN A 348 25.95 -28.81 12.42
CA ASN A 348 27.02 -28.34 13.30
C ASN A 348 26.55 -27.27 14.28
N GLN A 349 25.67 -26.36 13.84
CA GLN A 349 25.07 -25.35 14.72
C GLN A 349 24.15 -25.97 15.78
N MET A 350 23.39 -27.03 15.46
CA MET A 350 22.55 -27.74 16.44
C MET A 350 23.33 -28.51 17.51
N LYS A 351 24.62 -28.79 17.28
CA LYS A 351 25.49 -29.49 18.23
C LYS A 351 26.17 -28.56 19.24
N GLN A 352 26.08 -27.25 19.05
CA GLN A 352 26.65 -26.21 19.93
C GLN A 352 25.62 -25.74 20.95
#